data_AF-A0A350QE13-F1
#
_entry.id   AF-A0A350QE13-F1
#
_cell.length_a   1.000
_cell.length_b   1.000
_cell.length_c   1.000
_cell.angle_alpha   90.00
_cell.angle_beta   90.00
_cell.angle_gamma   90.00
#
_symmetry.space_group_name_H-M   'P 1'
#
loop_
_entity.id
_entity.type
_entity.pdbx_description
1 polymer ?
#
loop_
_entity_poly.entity_id
_entity_poly.type
_entity_poly.pdbx_seq_one_letter_code
_entity_poly.pdbx_strand_id
1 'polypeptide(L)'
;QYEIADGLNDPFSTLLQHLSGCNDNLGLYYAGAFSQRNRSGQFLQQILTDLLGAPVKVVSLSGRWLALDKDEQTRLSGRNLPEGQNSALGQTSMLGQRVWDVSSEVVIEVAAPAGKLPGLLPGGSHYQLVKQIVGRYLDPHLQVRLVIKGKQQDFACSRLAGRETVLGRGSRLSIRAAVSQHSAQVGFQLGRL
;
A
#
# COMPACT_ATOMS: atom_id res chain seq x y z
N GLN A 1 -11.48 5.70 25.51
CA GLN A 1 -12.64 4.88 25.89
C GLN A 1 -13.50 4.72 24.65
N TYR A 2 -13.39 3.58 23.96
CA TYR A 2 -14.32 3.19 22.90
C TYR A 2 -14.99 1.91 23.38
N GLU A 3 -16.04 2.08 24.18
CA GLU A 3 -17.00 0.99 24.43
C GLU A 3 -18.01 1.04 23.29
N ILE A 4 -17.70 0.33 22.20
CA ILE A 4 -18.70 0.00 21.19
C ILE A 4 -19.42 -1.22 21.77
N ALA A 5 -20.68 -1.03 22.15
CA ALA A 5 -21.51 -2.05 22.79
C ALA A 5 -21.50 -3.37 22.00
N ASP A 6 -21.47 -4.48 22.74
CA ASP A 6 -21.31 -5.87 22.31
C ASP A 6 -22.50 -6.45 21.50
N GLY A 7 -23.15 -5.63 20.68
CA GLY A 7 -24.37 -5.99 19.98
C GLY A 7 -24.34 -5.61 18.50
N LEU A 8 -23.61 -6.35 17.66
CA LEU A 8 -23.71 -6.28 16.19
C LEU A 8 -25.09 -6.70 15.62
N ASN A 9 -26.12 -6.79 16.47
CA ASN A 9 -27.43 -7.35 16.17
C ASN A 9 -28.56 -6.32 16.34
N ASP A 10 -28.25 -5.03 16.43
CA ASP A 10 -29.25 -3.97 16.42
C ASP A 10 -29.64 -3.57 14.98
N PRO A 11 -30.89 -3.09 14.77
CA PRO A 11 -31.36 -2.71 13.42
C PRO A 11 -30.53 -1.61 12.75
N PHE A 12 -29.89 -0.71 13.51
CA PHE A 12 -29.06 0.36 12.93
C PHE A 12 -27.74 -0.20 12.40
N SER A 13 -27.09 -1.10 13.15
CA SER A 13 -25.92 -1.83 12.67
C SER A 13 -26.24 -2.60 11.40
N THR A 14 -27.37 -3.31 11.33
CA THR A 14 -27.78 -4.02 10.11
C THR A 14 -27.97 -3.06 8.92
N LEU A 15 -28.61 -1.91 9.11
CA LEU A 15 -28.74 -0.90 8.05
C LEU A 15 -27.38 -0.35 7.59
N LEU A 16 -26.48 -0.06 8.53
CA LEU A 16 -25.13 0.40 8.22
C LEU A 16 -24.31 -0.67 7.50
N GLN A 17 -24.45 -1.95 7.86
CA GLN A 17 -23.82 -3.06 7.16
C GLN A 17 -24.28 -3.11 5.70
N HIS A 18 -25.59 -3.00 5.44
CA HIS A 18 -26.11 -3.01 4.06
C HIS A 18 -25.68 -1.79 3.24
N LEU A 19 -25.60 -0.60 3.85
CA LEU A 19 -25.21 0.63 3.15
C LEU A 19 -23.70 0.73 2.90
N SER A 20 -22.88 0.21 3.82
CA SER A 20 -21.41 0.28 3.72
C SER A 20 -20.76 -0.97 3.11
N GLY A 21 -21.48 -2.10 3.09
CA GLY A 21 -20.93 -3.41 2.75
C GLY A 21 -19.93 -3.97 3.77
N CYS A 22 -19.83 -3.36 4.96
CA CYS A 22 -18.88 -3.73 6.00
C CYS A 22 -19.57 -4.44 7.16
N ASN A 23 -18.99 -5.53 7.65
CA ASN A 23 -19.55 -6.35 8.74
C ASN A 23 -18.74 -6.29 10.04
N ASP A 24 -17.72 -5.46 10.10
CA ASP A 24 -16.84 -5.28 11.26
C ASP A 24 -17.05 -3.92 11.93
N ASN A 25 -16.74 -3.84 13.23
CA ASN A 25 -16.95 -2.63 14.03
C ASN A 25 -16.24 -1.40 13.45
N LEU A 26 -15.03 -1.58 12.88
CA LEU A 26 -14.28 -0.49 12.27
C LEU A 26 -14.90 -0.01 10.95
N GLY A 27 -15.36 -0.93 10.10
CA GLY A 27 -16.06 -0.57 8.87
C GLY A 27 -17.39 0.12 9.13
N LEU A 28 -18.10 -0.28 10.21
CA LEU A 28 -19.33 0.39 10.64
C LEU A 28 -19.06 1.77 11.23
N TYR A 29 -17.99 1.94 12.02
CA TYR A 29 -17.59 3.25 12.53
C TYR A 29 -17.28 4.24 11.40
N TYR A 30 -16.64 3.78 10.32
CA TYR A 30 -16.39 4.58 9.13
C TYR A 30 -17.42 4.37 8.00
N ALA A 31 -18.64 3.90 8.31
CA ALA A 31 -19.65 3.53 7.30
C ALA A 31 -19.96 4.67 6.32
N GLY A 32 -19.90 5.94 6.75
CA GLY A 32 -20.10 7.09 5.88
C GLY A 32 -19.01 7.28 4.80
N ALA A 33 -17.77 6.84 5.07
CA ALA A 33 -16.71 6.80 4.07
C ALA A 33 -16.85 5.55 3.17
N PHE A 34 -17.27 4.43 3.76
CA PHE A 34 -17.49 3.16 3.06
C PHE A 34 -18.82 3.08 2.28
N SER A 35 -19.76 4.01 2.44
CA SER A 35 -20.99 4.04 1.63
C SER A 35 -20.84 4.85 0.33
N GLN A 36 -19.81 5.71 0.24
CA GLN A 36 -19.59 6.56 -0.92
C GLN A 36 -19.09 5.75 -2.13
N ARG A 37 -19.76 5.89 -3.27
CA ARG A 37 -19.36 5.23 -4.52
C ARG A 37 -17.96 5.64 -5.00
N ASN A 38 -17.56 6.88 -4.74
CA ASN A 38 -16.22 7.37 -5.05
C ASN A 38 -15.34 7.37 -3.80
N ARG A 39 -14.41 6.41 -3.74
CA ARG A 39 -13.48 6.20 -2.64
C ARG A 39 -12.35 7.23 -2.67
N SER A 40 -12.55 8.37 -2.02
CA SER A 40 -11.54 9.42 -1.98
C SER A 40 -10.28 9.00 -1.21
N GLY A 41 -9.10 9.30 -1.78
CA GLY A 41 -7.82 9.14 -1.08
C GLY A 41 -7.68 10.01 0.17
N GLN A 42 -8.39 11.14 0.23
CA GLN A 42 -8.40 12.02 1.41
C GLN A 42 -9.10 11.37 2.61
N PHE A 43 -10.24 10.71 2.39
CA PHE A 43 -10.92 9.96 3.45
C PHE A 43 -10.07 8.79 3.94
N LEU A 44 -9.43 8.05 3.02
CA LEU A 44 -8.50 7.00 3.40
C LEU A 44 -7.35 7.55 4.27
N GLN A 45 -6.80 8.71 3.89
CA GLN A 45 -5.77 9.37 4.68
C GLN A 45 -6.26 9.71 6.09
N GLN A 46 -7.47 10.23 6.23
CA GLN A 46 -8.06 10.57 7.54
C GLN A 46 -8.26 9.32 8.40
N ILE A 47 -8.87 8.27 7.83
CA ILE A 47 -9.08 6.98 8.52
C ILE A 47 -7.76 6.42 9.04
N LEU A 48 -6.74 6.36 8.18
CA LEU A 48 -5.43 5.82 8.57
C LEU A 48 -4.71 6.71 9.58
N THR A 49 -4.85 8.02 9.49
CA THR A 49 -4.24 8.96 10.46
C THR A 49 -4.85 8.79 11.84
N ASP A 50 -6.18 8.66 11.93
CA ASP A 50 -6.92 8.45 13.17
C ASP A 50 -6.54 7.10 13.82
N LEU A 51 -6.59 6.01 13.06
CA LEU A 51 -6.31 4.66 13.55
C LEU A 51 -4.87 4.44 13.99
N LEU A 52 -3.91 5.01 13.25
CA LEU A 52 -2.49 4.87 13.59
C LEU A 52 -2.04 5.88 14.62
N GLY A 53 -2.80 6.97 14.83
CA GLY A 53 -2.39 8.12 15.62
C GLY A 53 -1.02 8.64 15.17
N ALA A 54 -0.81 8.72 13.87
CA ALA A 54 0.44 9.11 13.22
C ALA A 54 0.12 9.80 11.88
N PRO A 55 0.91 10.80 11.43
CA PRO A 55 0.65 11.46 10.16
C PRO A 55 0.75 10.48 8.98
N VAL A 56 -0.34 10.37 8.20
CA VAL A 56 -0.39 9.57 6.97
C VAL A 56 -0.59 10.49 5.78
N LYS A 57 0.06 10.16 4.66
CA LYS A 57 -0.16 10.79 3.36
C LYS A 57 -0.48 9.73 2.32
N VAL A 58 -1.59 9.90 1.61
CA VAL A 58 -1.95 9.02 0.49
C VAL A 58 -1.58 9.71 -0.81
N VAL A 59 -0.68 9.11 -1.57
CA VAL A 59 -0.21 9.60 -2.87
C VAL A 59 -0.79 8.71 -3.96
N SER A 60 -1.84 9.21 -4.60
CA SER A 60 -2.43 8.60 -5.80
C SER A 60 -1.58 8.88 -7.02
N LEU A 61 -1.85 8.12 -8.09
CA LEU A 61 -1.20 8.27 -9.39
C LEU A 61 0.33 8.06 -9.34
N SER A 62 0.77 7.09 -8.54
CA SER A 62 2.18 6.77 -8.42
C SER A 62 2.62 5.87 -9.57
N GLY A 63 3.71 6.23 -10.22
CA GLY A 63 4.21 5.49 -11.37
C GLY A 63 4.94 4.20 -11.01
N ARG A 64 4.62 3.12 -11.72
CA ARG A 64 5.31 1.83 -11.65
C ARG A 64 5.61 1.28 -13.03
N TRP A 65 6.68 0.48 -13.10
CA TRP A 65 7.00 -0.30 -14.28
C TRP A 65 6.13 -1.57 -14.31
N LEU A 66 5.34 -1.73 -15.37
CA LEU A 66 4.64 -2.96 -15.70
C LEU A 66 5.46 -3.72 -16.75
N ALA A 67 5.63 -5.03 -16.55
CA ALA A 67 6.21 -5.89 -17.57
C ALA A 67 5.16 -6.18 -18.65
N LEU A 68 5.57 -6.10 -19.91
CA LEU A 68 4.74 -6.49 -21.04
C LEU A 68 4.97 -7.97 -21.36
N ASP A 69 3.90 -8.70 -21.57
CA ASP A 69 3.98 -10.08 -22.02
C ASP A 69 4.58 -10.15 -23.42
N LYS A 70 5.13 -11.32 -23.77
CA LYS A 70 5.81 -11.52 -25.06
C LYS A 70 4.91 -11.23 -26.26
N ASP A 71 3.59 -11.32 -26.09
CA ASP A 71 2.60 -11.14 -27.15
C ASP A 71 2.11 -9.68 -27.22
N GLU A 72 2.40 -8.88 -26.20
CA GLU A 72 2.15 -7.44 -26.13
C GLU A 72 3.33 -6.61 -26.64
N GLN A 73 4.54 -7.19 -26.67
CA GLN A 73 5.74 -6.52 -27.16
C GLN A 73 5.73 -6.30 -28.67
N THR A 74 6.36 -5.22 -29.12
CA THR A 74 6.53 -4.93 -30.54
C THR A 74 7.61 -5.79 -31.17
N ARG A 75 7.30 -6.40 -32.32
CA ARG A 75 8.23 -7.11 -33.20
C ARG A 75 8.01 -6.66 -34.63
N LEU A 76 9.09 -6.25 -35.30
CA LEU A 76 9.01 -5.94 -36.72
C LEU A 76 8.76 -7.20 -37.54
N SER A 77 8.22 -7.03 -38.74
CA SER A 77 8.05 -8.12 -39.70
C SER A 77 9.39 -8.76 -40.05
N GLY A 78 9.39 -10.08 -40.19
CA GLY A 78 10.57 -10.86 -40.54
C GLY A 78 10.20 -12.22 -41.13
N ARG A 79 11.20 -13.02 -41.53
CA ARG A 79 10.98 -14.32 -42.21
C ARG A 79 10.07 -15.28 -41.43
N ASN A 80 10.21 -15.29 -40.10
CA ASN A 80 9.44 -16.17 -39.21
C ASN A 80 8.11 -15.55 -38.75
N LEU A 81 7.91 -14.25 -38.99
CA LEU A 81 6.73 -13.51 -38.54
C LEU A 81 6.45 -12.39 -39.57
N PRO A 82 5.86 -12.74 -40.73
CA PRO A 82 5.77 -11.84 -41.88
C PRO A 82 4.95 -10.57 -41.62
N GLU A 83 3.95 -10.65 -40.76
CA GLU A 83 3.05 -9.53 -40.44
C GLU A 83 3.60 -8.59 -39.34
N GLY A 84 4.68 -8.98 -38.65
CA GLY A 84 5.09 -8.32 -37.41
C GLY A 84 4.09 -8.54 -36.27
N GLN A 85 4.37 -7.95 -35.11
CA GLN A 85 3.52 -8.00 -33.91
C GLN A 85 3.52 -6.62 -33.27
N ASN A 86 2.34 -6.05 -33.01
CA ASN A 86 2.19 -4.72 -32.41
C ASN A 86 3.14 -3.68 -33.02
N SER A 87 3.25 -3.66 -34.34
CA SER A 87 4.27 -2.92 -35.10
C SER A 87 3.71 -1.71 -35.84
N ALA A 88 2.49 -1.26 -35.52
CA ALA A 88 1.90 -0.06 -36.08
C ALA A 88 2.23 1.17 -35.20
N LEU A 89 3.08 2.05 -35.73
CA LEU A 89 3.51 3.27 -35.04
C LEU A 89 2.31 4.17 -34.70
N GLY A 90 2.27 4.67 -33.47
CA GLY A 90 1.19 5.53 -32.98
C GLY A 90 -0.14 4.82 -32.70
N GLN A 91 -0.20 3.50 -32.92
CA GLN A 91 -1.40 2.69 -32.69
C GLN A 91 -1.14 1.56 -31.70
N THR A 92 -0.18 0.69 -32.02
CA THR A 92 0.09 -0.53 -31.22
C THR A 92 1.55 -0.68 -30.81
N SER A 93 2.48 0.09 -31.40
CA SER A 93 3.90 -0.02 -31.08
C SER A 93 4.24 0.46 -29.66
N MET A 94 4.91 -0.40 -28.89
CA MET A 94 5.43 -0.17 -27.54
C MET A 94 6.97 -0.28 -27.54
N LEU A 95 7.63 0.54 -26.71
CA LEU A 95 9.08 0.53 -26.59
C LEU A 95 9.55 -0.45 -25.50
N GLY A 96 10.30 -1.47 -25.90
CA GLY A 96 10.96 -2.39 -24.97
C GLY A 96 10.02 -3.41 -24.33
N GLN A 97 10.37 -3.87 -23.13
CA GLN A 97 9.68 -4.98 -22.43
C GLN A 97 8.84 -4.49 -21.24
N ARG A 98 8.76 -3.18 -21.01
CA ARG A 98 8.06 -2.59 -19.87
C ARG A 98 7.41 -1.27 -20.24
N VAL A 99 6.24 -1.02 -19.65
CA VAL A 99 5.52 0.26 -19.76
C VAL A 99 5.47 0.95 -18.41
N TRP A 100 5.56 2.29 -18.43
CA TRP A 100 5.35 3.11 -17.24
C TRP A 100 3.88 3.38 -17.07
N ASP A 101 3.28 2.84 -16.00
CA ASP A 101 1.89 3.09 -15.66
C ASP A 101 1.79 3.91 -14.38
N VAL A 102 0.99 4.98 -14.42
CA VAL A 102 0.75 5.87 -13.28
C VAL A 102 -0.57 5.59 -12.58
N SER A 103 -1.43 4.72 -13.12
CA SER A 103 -2.80 4.56 -12.62
C SER A 103 -2.99 3.40 -11.65
N SER A 104 -2.11 2.39 -11.69
CA SER A 104 -2.26 1.15 -10.93
C SER A 104 -1.58 1.13 -9.56
N GLU A 105 -0.82 2.16 -9.17
CA GLU A 105 -0.17 2.22 -7.85
C GLU A 105 -0.63 3.40 -6.98
N VAL A 106 -0.91 3.08 -5.72
CA VAL A 106 -1.15 4.04 -4.65
C VAL A 106 -0.06 3.87 -3.60
N VAL A 107 0.57 4.98 -3.21
CA VAL A 107 1.60 4.98 -2.16
C VAL A 107 1.01 5.57 -0.88
N ILE A 108 1.06 4.82 0.21
CA ILE A 108 0.65 5.26 1.54
C ILE A 108 1.92 5.52 2.34
N GLU A 109 2.18 6.78 2.66
CA GLU A 109 3.32 7.19 3.46
C GLU A 109 2.90 7.40 4.91
N VAL A 110 3.56 6.75 5.86
CA VAL A 110 3.28 6.89 7.30
C VAL A 110 4.52 7.44 7.99
N ALA A 111 4.39 8.58 8.66
CA ALA A 111 5.44 9.12 9.51
C ALA A 111 5.33 8.53 10.92
N ALA A 112 6.12 7.49 11.20
CA ALA A 112 6.05 6.77 12.47
C ALA A 112 6.82 7.51 13.57
N PRO A 113 6.20 7.89 14.71
CA PRO A 113 6.93 8.35 15.87
C PRO A 113 7.73 7.19 16.51
N ALA A 114 8.79 7.54 17.24
CA ALA A 114 9.60 6.58 17.99
C ALA A 114 8.71 5.73 18.92
N GLY A 115 8.76 4.41 18.76
CA GLY A 115 7.96 3.43 19.52
C GLY A 115 6.81 2.78 18.73
N LYS A 116 6.23 3.45 17.72
CA LYS A 116 5.18 2.84 16.87
C LYS A 116 5.74 2.09 15.66
N LEU A 117 7.01 2.31 15.32
CA LEU A 117 7.67 1.75 14.14
C LEU A 117 7.59 0.21 14.07
N PRO A 118 7.87 -0.57 15.14
CA PRO A 118 7.82 -2.03 15.06
C PRO A 118 6.43 -2.57 14.70
N GLY A 119 5.36 -1.91 15.15
CA GLY A 119 3.99 -2.30 14.85
C GLY A 119 3.58 -2.04 13.39
N LEU A 120 4.26 -1.11 12.72
CA LEU A 120 4.02 -0.72 11.32
C LEU A 120 4.86 -1.51 10.31
N LEU A 121 5.89 -2.22 10.78
CA LEU A 121 6.69 -3.11 9.94
C LEU A 121 5.90 -4.39 9.58
N PRO A 122 6.27 -5.07 8.47
CA PRO A 122 5.60 -6.30 8.05
C PRO A 122 5.59 -7.35 9.17
N GLY A 123 4.39 -7.78 9.58
CA GLY A 123 4.18 -8.71 10.70
C GLY A 123 3.71 -8.04 11.99
N GLY A 124 3.78 -6.71 12.11
CA GLY A 124 3.20 -5.96 13.22
C GLY A 124 1.68 -5.86 13.15
N SER A 125 1.05 -5.58 14.29
CA SER A 125 -0.42 -5.43 14.41
C SER A 125 -0.97 -4.29 13.56
N HIS A 126 -0.30 -3.14 13.56
CA HIS A 126 -0.73 -1.97 12.78
C HIS A 126 -0.58 -2.22 11.28
N TYR A 127 0.45 -2.95 10.85
CA TYR A 127 0.60 -3.37 9.45
C TYR A 127 -0.60 -4.20 8.97
N GLN A 128 -1.06 -5.16 9.77
CA GLN A 128 -2.23 -5.98 9.42
C GLN A 128 -3.52 -5.17 9.38
N LEU A 129 -3.69 -4.24 10.32
CA LEU A 129 -4.84 -3.33 10.36
C LEU A 129 -4.90 -2.43 9.12
N VAL A 130 -3.77 -1.83 8.73
CA VAL A 130 -3.67 -1.05 7.49
C VAL A 130 -4.03 -1.92 6.28
N LYS A 131 -3.47 -3.14 6.21
CA LYS A 131 -3.76 -4.06 5.11
C LYS A 131 -5.25 -4.38 4.99
N GLN A 132 -5.92 -4.68 6.11
CA GLN A 132 -7.35 -5.01 6.12
C GLN A 132 -8.21 -3.83 5.64
N ILE A 133 -7.94 -2.62 6.13
CA ILE A 133 -8.74 -1.45 5.79
C ILE A 133 -8.52 -1.04 4.34
N VAL A 134 -7.26 -0.98 3.92
CA VAL A 134 -6.90 -0.65 2.53
C VAL A 134 -7.53 -1.67 1.58
N GLY A 135 -7.53 -2.95 1.91
CA GLY A 135 -8.10 -3.99 1.05
C GLY A 135 -9.62 -4.00 0.93
N ARG A 136 -10.32 -3.39 1.89
CA ARG A 136 -11.77 -3.15 1.79
C ARG A 136 -12.10 -1.82 1.12
N TYR A 137 -11.22 -0.83 1.28
CA TYR A 137 -11.49 0.53 0.80
C TYR A 137 -11.10 0.72 -0.67
N LEU A 138 -9.99 0.14 -1.11
CA LEU A 138 -9.48 0.24 -2.48
C LEU A 138 -9.87 -0.98 -3.32
N ASP A 139 -9.87 -0.78 -4.64
CA ASP A 139 -10.09 -1.85 -5.61
C ASP A 139 -8.95 -2.89 -5.54
N PRO A 140 -9.25 -4.21 -5.54
CA PRO A 140 -8.23 -5.27 -5.51
C PRO A 140 -7.20 -5.23 -6.66
N HIS A 141 -7.52 -4.57 -7.77
CA HIS A 141 -6.60 -4.39 -8.90
C HIS A 141 -5.52 -3.33 -8.64
N LEU A 142 -5.74 -2.42 -7.68
CA LEU A 142 -4.76 -1.41 -7.29
C LEU A 142 -3.65 -2.03 -6.45
N GLN A 143 -2.43 -1.66 -6.79
CA GLN A 143 -1.24 -2.05 -6.07
C GLN A 143 -0.93 -0.99 -5.04
N VAL A 144 -0.72 -1.41 -3.79
CA VAL A 144 -0.52 -0.47 -2.70
C VAL A 144 0.86 -0.66 -2.11
N ARG A 145 1.61 0.44 -2.07
CA ARG A 145 2.92 0.49 -1.43
C ARG A 145 2.83 1.26 -0.12
N LEU A 146 3.16 0.60 0.99
CA LEU A 146 3.30 1.24 2.30
C LEU A 146 4.73 1.70 2.48
N VAL A 147 4.94 2.99 2.71
CA VAL A 147 6.23 3.60 3.00
C VAL A 147 6.22 4.11 4.43
N ILE A 148 7.07 3.55 5.28
CA ILE A 148 7.24 4.00 6.66
C ILE A 148 8.43 4.94 6.71
N LYS A 149 8.20 6.18 7.16
CA LYS A 149 9.21 7.22 7.37
C LYS A 149 9.51 7.34 8.87
N GLY A 150 10.78 7.38 9.23
CA GLY A 150 11.24 7.50 10.62
C GLY A 150 12.70 7.97 10.66
N LYS A 151 13.33 7.94 11.84
CA LYS A 151 14.77 8.22 11.95
C LYS A 151 15.56 6.93 11.78
N GLN A 152 16.78 7.01 11.26
CA GLN A 152 17.67 5.86 11.12
C GLN A 152 17.80 5.04 12.42
N GLN A 153 17.95 5.71 13.56
CA GLN A 153 18.10 5.05 14.86
C GLN A 153 16.89 4.18 15.27
N ASP A 154 15.70 4.48 14.76
CA ASP A 154 14.45 3.80 15.15
C ASP A 154 14.29 2.44 14.43
N PHE A 155 15.06 2.21 13.36
CA PHE A 155 15.09 0.93 12.65
C PHE A 155 16.06 -0.06 13.31
N ALA A 156 15.68 -1.34 13.34
CA ALA A 156 16.46 -2.41 13.94
C ALA A 156 17.80 -2.63 13.22
N CYS A 157 18.89 -2.80 13.96
CA CYS A 157 20.20 -3.06 13.38
C CYS A 157 20.34 -4.55 13.02
N SER A 158 20.71 -4.84 11.78
CA SER A 158 20.94 -6.19 11.27
C SER A 158 22.22 -6.77 11.88
N ARG A 159 22.17 -8.02 12.34
CA ARG A 159 23.32 -8.74 12.90
C ARG A 159 23.44 -10.13 12.28
N LEU A 160 24.65 -10.54 11.91
CA LEU A 160 25.02 -11.89 11.44
C LEU A 160 24.87 -12.92 12.58
N ALA A 161 23.63 -13.24 12.93
CA ALA A 161 23.16 -14.28 13.88
C ALA A 161 21.72 -13.99 14.35
N GLY A 162 21.23 -12.76 14.16
CA GLY A 162 19.88 -12.38 14.53
C GLY A 162 18.87 -12.96 13.55
N ARG A 163 17.94 -13.79 14.04
CA ARG A 163 16.83 -14.36 13.24
C ARG A 163 15.68 -13.38 13.01
N GLU A 164 15.72 -12.18 13.61
CA GLU A 164 14.57 -11.27 13.67
C GLU A 164 14.57 -10.21 12.55
N THR A 165 15.69 -9.99 11.87
CA THR A 165 15.83 -8.96 10.83
C THR A 165 15.94 -9.57 9.44
N VAL A 166 15.02 -9.20 8.54
CA VAL A 166 15.05 -9.62 7.14
C VAL A 166 15.42 -8.44 6.25
N LEU A 167 16.29 -8.67 5.27
CA LEU A 167 16.69 -7.67 4.29
C LEU A 167 15.45 -7.12 3.56
N GLY A 168 15.38 -5.80 3.41
CA GLY A 168 14.26 -5.14 2.74
C GLY A 168 12.94 -5.12 3.52
N ARG A 169 12.94 -5.55 4.80
CA ARG A 169 11.75 -5.54 5.68
C ARG A 169 11.81 -4.56 6.87
N GLY A 170 12.80 -3.68 6.91
CA GLY A 170 12.92 -2.65 7.97
C GLY A 170 14.19 -2.72 8.81
N SER A 171 15.17 -3.54 8.43
CA SER A 171 16.46 -3.57 9.11
C SER A 171 17.46 -2.62 8.47
N ARG A 172 18.33 -2.04 9.28
CA ARG A 172 19.46 -1.19 8.85
C ARG A 172 20.79 -1.89 9.11
N LEU A 173 21.86 -1.41 8.49
CA LEU A 173 23.21 -1.76 8.90
C LEU A 173 23.67 -0.82 10.03
N SER A 174 24.83 -1.12 10.61
CA SER A 174 25.51 -0.20 11.53
C SER A 174 25.77 1.13 10.83
N ILE A 175 25.37 2.22 11.48
CA ILE A 175 25.55 3.58 11.00
C ILE A 175 26.38 4.38 11.99
N ARG A 176 27.08 5.41 11.52
CA ARG A 176 27.82 6.33 12.38
C ARG A 176 26.84 7.16 13.21
N ALA A 177 27.23 7.54 14.43
CA ALA A 177 26.40 8.35 15.32
C ALA A 177 25.92 9.66 14.68
N ALA A 178 26.75 10.29 13.83
CA ALA A 178 26.41 11.50 13.08
C ALA A 178 25.20 11.33 12.12
N VAL A 179 24.92 10.10 11.66
CA VAL A 179 23.83 9.79 10.71
C VAL A 179 22.57 9.28 11.42
N SER A 180 22.63 9.05 12.74
CA SER A 180 21.55 8.44 13.54
C SER A 180 20.21 9.18 13.49
N GLN A 181 20.25 10.51 13.39
CA GLN A 181 19.06 11.38 13.37
C GLN A 181 18.55 11.66 11.95
N HIS A 182 19.22 11.18 10.90
CA HIS A 182 18.77 11.42 9.53
C HIS A 182 17.46 10.67 9.26
N SER A 183 16.63 11.25 8.39
CA SER A 183 15.41 10.61 7.93
C SER A 183 15.75 9.34 7.16
N ALA A 184 15.01 8.28 7.44
CA ALA A 184 15.06 7.02 6.76
C ALA A 184 13.64 6.60 6.40
N GLN A 185 13.52 5.86 5.31
CA GLN A 185 12.26 5.33 4.87
C GLN A 185 12.42 3.91 4.38
N VAL A 186 11.39 3.09 4.59
CA VAL A 186 11.35 1.73 4.07
C VAL A 186 9.98 1.51 3.45
N GLY A 187 9.97 1.00 2.21
CA GLY A 187 8.78 0.72 1.45
C GLY A 187 8.52 -0.77 1.32
N PHE A 188 7.26 -1.18 1.46
CA PHE A 188 6.81 -2.55 1.26
C PHE A 188 5.58 -2.54 0.36
N GLN A 189 5.47 -3.52 -0.53
CA GLN A 189 4.21 -3.79 -1.21
C GLN A 189 3.27 -4.45 -0.19
N LEU A 190 2.06 -3.91 -0.04
CA LEU A 190 0.98 -4.70 0.54
C LEU A 190 0.69 -5.79 -0.48
N GLY A 191 0.84 -7.05 -0.07
CA GLY A 191 0.44 -8.17 -0.94
C GLY A 191 -1.04 -8.07 -1.31
N ARG A 192 -1.51 -8.95 -2.21
CA ARG A 192 -2.92 -8.97 -2.66
C ARG A 192 -3.86 -8.76 -1.47
N LEU A 193 -4.65 -7.70 -1.62
CA LEU A 193 -5.63 -7.20 -0.69
C LEU A 193 -6.84 -8.12 -0.65
#